data_AF-A0A9E6W7S4-F1
#
_entry.id   AF-A0A9E6W7S4-F1
#
_cell.length_a   1.000
_cell.length_b   1.000
_cell.length_c   1.000
_cell.angle_alpha   90.00
_cell.angle_beta   90.00
_cell.angle_gamma   90.00
#
_symmetry.space_group_name_H-M   'P 1'
#
loop_
_entity.id
_entity.type
_entity.pdbx_description
1 polymer ?
#
loop_
_entity_poly.entity_id
_entity_poly.type
_entity_poly.pdbx_seq_one_letter_code
_entity_poly.pdbx_strand_id
1 'polypeptide(L)'
;MRKGIIKISVISGLIVSLIAISSCEDWLSIAPENNLIKEKFWAKTSDVHGALAATYDALRSASLQSLIFGELRADLYDFNGSNFTDYAKIAASNISPTNDVIDWGNYYSAINLANTLMFYDDEVYEKDETFTLEMMNAIEAEALFIRSMAYFYLVRLWKDVPLVLEPSVSDTANLYVP
;
A
#
# COMPACT_ATOMS: atom_id res chain seq x y z
N MET A 1 -43.64 -41.36 -39.64
CA MET A 1 -42.68 -41.69 -38.55
C MET A 1 -41.35 -40.94 -38.66
N ARG A 2 -40.60 -40.98 -39.79
CA ARG A 2 -39.29 -40.30 -39.92
C ARG A 2 -39.24 -38.79 -39.57
N LYS A 3 -40.26 -38.00 -39.95
CA LYS A 3 -40.30 -36.55 -39.67
C LYS A 3 -40.45 -36.20 -38.17
N GLY A 4 -41.06 -37.08 -37.36
CA GLY A 4 -41.20 -36.88 -35.91
C GLY A 4 -39.89 -37.13 -35.17
N ILE A 5 -39.15 -38.16 -35.60
CA ILE A 5 -37.84 -38.52 -35.04
C ILE A 5 -36.80 -37.41 -35.30
N ILE A 6 -36.81 -36.81 -36.50
CA ILE A 6 -35.92 -35.69 -36.84
C ILE A 6 -36.21 -34.45 -35.97
N LYS A 7 -37.48 -34.13 -35.71
CA LYS A 7 -37.84 -33.00 -34.81
C LYS A 7 -37.37 -33.24 -33.38
N ILE A 8 -37.49 -34.46 -32.86
CA ILE A 8 -37.04 -34.82 -31.51
C ILE A 8 -35.50 -34.74 -31.41
N SER A 9 -34.77 -35.20 -32.44
CA SER A 9 -33.30 -35.07 -32.48
C SER A 9 -32.82 -33.62 -32.54
N VAL A 10 -33.52 -32.75 -33.28
CA VAL A 10 -33.19 -31.31 -33.33
C VAL A 10 -33.47 -30.61 -32.00
N ILE A 11 -34.59 -30.92 -31.35
CA ILE A 11 -34.93 -30.36 -30.03
C ILE A 11 -33.93 -30.83 -28.96
N SER A 12 -33.54 -32.12 -28.99
CA SER A 12 -32.53 -32.66 -28.08
C SER A 12 -31.16 -32.00 -28.29
N GLY A 13 -30.75 -31.79 -29.54
CA GLY A 13 -29.52 -31.07 -29.87
C GLY A 13 -29.51 -29.61 -29.39
N LEU A 14 -30.65 -28.92 -29.46
CA LEU A 14 -30.79 -27.55 -28.99
C LEU A 14 -30.68 -27.45 -27.45
N ILE A 15 -31.27 -28.41 -26.72
CA ILE A 15 -31.20 -28.47 -25.26
C ILE A 15 -29.76 -28.75 -24.78
N VAL A 16 -29.05 -29.67 -25.46
CA VAL A 16 -27.63 -29.94 -25.15
C VAL A 16 -26.76 -28.71 -25.42
N SER A 17 -27.05 -27.97 -26.49
CA SER A 17 -26.34 -26.73 -26.81
C SER A 17 -26.58 -25.61 -25.79
N LEU A 18 -27.75 -25.56 -25.13
CA LEU A 18 -28.06 -24.58 -24.09
C LEU A 18 -27.35 -24.88 -22.77
N ILE A 19 -27.10 -26.16 -22.47
CA ILE A 19 -26.34 -26.56 -21.26
C ILE A 19 -24.84 -26.27 -21.43
N ALA A 20 -24.32 -26.34 -22.66
CA ALA A 20 -22.92 -26.08 -22.97
C ALA A 20 -22.48 -24.61 -22.82
N ILE A 21 -23.42 -23.66 -22.63
CA ILE A 21 -23.13 -22.23 -22.40
C ILE A 21 -23.20 -21.86 -20.91
N SER A 22 -23.49 -22.81 -20.02
CA SER A 22 -23.39 -22.58 -18.58
C SER A 22 -21.92 -22.55 -18.15
N SER A 23 -21.31 -21.37 -18.24
CA SER A 23 -19.97 -21.12 -17.70
C SER A 23 -20.03 -21.15 -16.16
N CYS A 24 -19.26 -22.04 -15.55
CA CYS A 24 -19.09 -22.11 -14.10
C CYS A 24 -18.03 -21.07 -13.69
N GLU A 25 -18.43 -19.81 -13.55
CA GLU A 25 -17.52 -18.73 -13.13
C GLU A 25 -17.06 -18.87 -11.68
N ASP A 26 -17.92 -19.41 -10.79
CA ASP A 26 -17.66 -19.50 -9.35
C ASP A 26 -16.45 -20.38 -8.96
N TRP A 27 -16.05 -21.34 -9.80
CA TRP A 27 -14.85 -22.16 -9.55
C TRP A 27 -13.55 -21.40 -9.76
N LEU A 28 -13.55 -20.39 -10.65
CA LEU A 28 -12.34 -19.64 -10.98
C LEU A 28 -12.10 -18.46 -10.03
N SER A 29 -13.13 -18.01 -9.31
CA SER A 29 -13.07 -16.92 -8.34
C SER A 29 -12.96 -17.43 -6.90
N ILE A 30 -11.87 -18.12 -6.58
CA ILE A 30 -11.56 -18.48 -5.19
C ILE A 30 -11.00 -17.24 -4.51
N ALA A 31 -11.77 -16.64 -3.61
CA ALA A 31 -11.26 -15.58 -2.75
C ALA A 31 -10.19 -16.16 -1.81
N PRO A 32 -9.09 -15.44 -1.53
CA PRO A 32 -8.04 -15.96 -0.66
C PRO A 32 -8.58 -16.18 0.76
N GLU A 33 -8.49 -17.40 1.27
CA GLU A 33 -9.03 -17.76 2.59
C GLU A 33 -8.24 -17.12 3.75
N ASN A 34 -6.95 -16.83 3.53
CA ASN A 34 -6.03 -16.34 4.56
C ASN A 34 -5.52 -14.91 4.34
N ASN A 35 -6.00 -14.21 3.31
CA ASN A 35 -5.58 -12.82 3.05
C ASN A 35 -6.75 -11.85 3.23
N LEU A 36 -6.41 -10.61 3.55
CA LEU A 36 -7.35 -9.51 3.53
C LEU A 36 -7.81 -9.28 2.08
N ILE A 37 -9.11 -9.35 1.87
CA ILE A 37 -9.75 -8.97 0.61
C ILE A 37 -9.93 -7.47 0.66
N LYS A 38 -9.26 -6.74 -0.23
CA LYS A 38 -9.20 -5.28 -0.21
C LYS A 38 -10.60 -4.65 -0.18
N GLU A 39 -11.53 -5.21 -0.95
CA GLU A 39 -12.92 -4.77 -1.06
C GLU A 39 -13.72 -4.96 0.24
N LYS A 40 -13.25 -5.80 1.15
CA LYS A 40 -13.91 -6.11 2.43
C LYS A 40 -13.18 -5.55 3.65
N PHE A 41 -11.98 -4.99 3.48
CA PHE A 41 -11.15 -4.55 4.59
C PHE A 41 -11.67 -3.26 5.23
N TRP A 42 -12.12 -2.29 4.44
CA TRP A 42 -12.60 -0.99 4.94
C TRP A 42 -14.08 -1.07 5.29
N ALA A 43 -14.39 -1.72 6.41
CA ALA A 43 -15.76 -1.95 6.84
C ALA A 43 -16.02 -1.60 8.31
N LYS A 44 -15.01 -1.65 9.19
CA LYS A 44 -15.19 -1.41 10.63
C LYS A 44 -14.17 -0.41 11.16
N THR A 45 -14.54 0.25 12.24
CA THR A 45 -13.68 1.14 13.03
C THR A 45 -12.35 0.46 13.43
N SER A 46 -12.38 -0.84 13.75
CA SER A 46 -11.18 -1.61 14.08
C SER A 46 -10.19 -1.70 12.93
N ASP A 47 -10.67 -1.73 11.69
CA ASP A 47 -9.84 -1.86 10.49
C ASP A 47 -9.05 -0.56 10.27
N VAL A 48 -9.70 0.59 10.48
CA VAL A 48 -9.06 1.91 10.43
C VAL A 48 -7.99 2.05 11.52
N HIS A 49 -8.28 1.64 12.76
CA HIS A 49 -7.27 1.66 13.83
C HIS A 49 -6.09 0.72 13.54
N GLY A 50 -6.35 -0.46 12.96
CA GLY A 50 -5.29 -1.37 12.53
C GLY A 50 -4.41 -0.76 11.43
N ALA A 51 -5.02 -0.11 10.45
CA ALA A 51 -4.31 0.59 9.39
C ALA A 51 -3.50 1.79 9.92
N LEU A 52 -4.03 2.55 10.88
CA LEU A 52 -3.29 3.63 11.54
C LEU A 52 -2.07 3.10 12.30
N ALA A 53 -2.23 1.99 13.04
CA ALA A 53 -1.11 1.35 13.73
C ALA A 53 -0.01 0.88 12.75
N ALA A 54 -0.39 0.31 11.61
CA ALA A 54 0.56 -0.06 10.55
C ALA A 54 1.26 1.17 9.95
N THR A 55 0.54 2.29 9.81
CA THR A 55 1.10 3.56 9.32
C THR A 55 2.16 4.12 10.29
N TYR A 56 1.91 4.04 11.59
CA TYR A 56 2.91 4.36 12.62
C TYR A 56 4.13 3.45 12.57
N ASP A 57 3.94 2.13 12.38
CA ASP A 57 5.06 1.19 12.28
C ASP A 57 5.93 1.45 11.04
N ALA A 58 5.31 1.83 9.92
CA ALA A 58 6.04 2.26 8.73
C ALA A 58 6.88 3.53 8.99
N LEU A 59 6.32 4.53 9.68
CA LEU A 59 7.09 5.71 10.08
C LEU A 59 8.23 5.36 11.04
N ARG A 60 8.00 4.47 12.01
CA ARG A 60 9.04 3.96 12.90
C ARG A 60 10.19 3.33 12.11
N SER A 61 9.87 2.51 11.11
CA SER A 61 10.88 1.89 10.24
C SER A 61 11.66 2.93 9.44
N ALA A 62 11.00 3.97 8.93
CA ALA A 62 11.65 5.08 8.23
C ALA A 62 12.56 5.94 9.12
N SER A 63 12.27 6.03 10.42
CA SER A 63 13.04 6.85 11.37
C SER A 63 14.51 6.44 11.51
N LEU A 64 14.84 5.17 11.24
CA LEU A 64 16.23 4.69 11.27
C LEU A 64 17.09 5.46 10.26
N GLN A 65 16.54 5.78 9.10
CA GLN A 65 17.23 6.54 8.06
C GLN A 65 17.54 7.96 8.53
N SER A 66 16.60 8.60 9.25
CA SER A 66 16.81 9.91 9.86
C SER A 66 17.95 9.89 10.88
N LEU A 67 18.00 8.85 11.72
CA LEU A 67 19.06 8.69 12.71
C LEU A 67 20.42 8.50 12.05
N ILE A 68 20.51 7.60 11.05
CA ILE A 68 21.76 7.33 10.35
C ILE A 68 22.32 8.61 9.74
N PHE A 69 21.53 9.35 8.97
CA PHE A 69 22.00 10.56 8.30
C PHE A 69 22.14 11.77 9.24
N GLY A 70 21.48 11.74 10.39
CA GLY A 70 21.60 12.75 11.44
C GLY A 70 22.93 12.66 12.18
N GLU A 71 23.36 11.45 12.53
CA GLU A 71 24.53 11.23 13.39
C GLU A 71 25.81 10.93 12.62
N LEU A 72 25.75 10.11 11.56
CA LEU A 72 26.98 9.65 10.89
C LEU A 72 27.77 10.78 10.24
N ARG A 73 27.10 11.87 9.87
CA ARG A 73 27.73 13.06 9.28
C ARG A 73 28.27 14.04 10.33
N ALA A 74 28.00 13.81 11.62
CA ALA A 74 28.30 14.71 12.73
C ALA A 74 29.45 14.19 13.58
N ASP A 75 30.51 13.69 12.93
CA ASP A 75 31.85 13.30 13.46
C ASP A 75 31.94 12.44 14.74
N LEU A 76 30.82 11.92 15.24
CA LEU A 76 30.74 11.18 16.49
C LEU A 76 31.19 9.72 16.40
N TYR A 77 31.11 9.12 15.21
CA TYR A 77 31.37 7.70 14.98
C TYR A 77 32.34 7.46 13.82
N ASP A 78 33.24 6.49 14.00
CA ASP A 78 34.13 5.98 12.96
C ASP A 78 33.76 4.53 12.62
N PHE A 79 33.55 4.25 11.34
CA PHE A 79 33.09 2.96 10.84
C PHE A 79 34.24 2.21 10.19
N ASN A 80 34.60 1.06 10.78
CA ASN A 80 35.72 0.24 10.33
C ASN A 80 35.24 -1.17 9.95
N GLY A 81 35.86 -1.74 8.91
CA GLY A 81 35.58 -3.11 8.44
C GLY A 81 34.63 -3.18 7.23
N SER A 82 34.73 -4.29 6.48
CA SER A 82 34.05 -4.46 5.18
C SER A 82 32.53 -4.30 5.24
N ASN A 83 31.92 -4.72 6.36
CA ASN A 83 30.46 -4.68 6.54
C ASN A 83 29.91 -3.26 6.74
N PHE A 84 30.76 -2.28 7.03
CA PHE A 84 30.36 -0.90 7.28
C PHE A 84 30.80 0.07 6.19
N THR A 85 31.26 -0.45 5.04
CA THR A 85 31.81 0.36 3.95
C THR A 85 30.86 1.49 3.51
N ASP A 86 29.56 1.21 3.40
CA ASP A 86 28.58 2.21 2.97
C ASP A 86 28.21 3.23 4.04
N TYR A 87 28.25 2.84 5.32
CA TYR A 87 28.13 3.76 6.46
C TYR A 87 29.35 4.68 6.55
N ALA A 88 30.56 4.15 6.37
CA ALA A 88 31.80 4.92 6.33
C ALA A 88 31.80 5.96 5.20
N LYS A 89 31.26 5.59 4.02
CA LYS A 89 31.05 6.52 2.90
C LYS A 89 30.10 7.67 3.27
N ILE A 90 29.00 7.39 3.98
CA ILE A 90 28.08 8.44 4.47
C ILE A 90 28.80 9.37 5.45
N ALA A 91 29.55 8.82 6.40
CA ALA A 91 30.29 9.61 7.38
C ALA A 91 31.34 10.52 6.71
N ALA A 92 32.04 10.01 5.70
CA ALA A 92 32.99 10.77 4.90
C ALA A 92 32.33 11.71 3.88
N SER A 93 31.00 11.84 3.86
CA SER A 93 30.23 12.60 2.86
C SER A 93 30.51 12.19 1.40
N ASN A 94 30.93 10.95 1.18
CA ASN A 94 31.19 10.36 -0.14
C ASN A 94 30.01 9.47 -0.57
N ILE A 95 28.86 10.11 -0.81
CA ILE A 95 27.58 9.43 -1.01
C ILE A 95 27.33 9.22 -2.52
N SER A 96 27.08 7.97 -2.91
CA SER A 96 26.74 7.56 -4.28
C SER A 96 25.29 7.06 -4.34
N PRO A 97 24.58 7.20 -5.48
CA PRO A 97 23.26 6.59 -5.68
C PRO A 97 23.21 5.07 -5.49
N THR A 98 24.36 4.39 -5.55
CA THR A 98 24.49 2.94 -5.38
C THR A 98 24.86 2.54 -3.94
N ASN A 99 24.72 3.44 -2.97
CA ASN A 99 25.00 3.14 -1.57
C ASN A 99 23.77 2.46 -0.95
N ASP A 100 23.96 1.25 -0.41
CA ASP A 100 22.85 0.40 0.04
C ASP A 100 22.14 0.95 1.29
N VAL A 101 22.74 1.92 1.97
CA VAL A 101 22.14 2.60 3.14
C VAL A 101 21.17 3.69 2.69
N ILE A 102 21.18 4.12 1.43
CA ILE A 102 20.21 5.10 0.92
C ILE A 102 18.89 4.39 0.62
N ASP A 103 17.86 4.69 1.40
CA ASP A 103 16.52 4.15 1.16
C ASP A 103 15.44 5.24 1.31
N TRP A 104 14.64 5.37 0.26
CA TRP A 104 13.43 6.22 0.24
C TRP A 104 12.17 5.40 0.54
N GLY A 105 12.23 4.09 0.28
CA GLY A 105 11.11 3.17 0.27
C GLY A 105 10.36 3.16 1.59
N ASN A 106 11.06 3.16 2.72
CA ASN A 106 10.41 3.22 4.03
C ASN A 106 9.57 4.50 4.23
N TYR A 107 10.07 5.68 3.82
CA TYR A 107 9.28 6.91 3.91
C TYR A 107 8.08 6.89 2.97
N TYR A 108 8.26 6.48 1.71
CA TYR A 108 7.15 6.40 0.76
C TYR A 108 6.12 5.32 1.11
N SER A 109 6.53 4.27 1.83
CA SER A 109 5.61 3.28 2.40
C SER A 109 4.73 3.92 3.47
N ALA A 110 5.31 4.69 4.40
CA ALA A 110 4.55 5.43 5.40
C ALA A 110 3.61 6.47 4.77
N ILE A 111 4.08 7.20 3.75
CA ILE A 111 3.27 8.17 2.98
C ILE A 111 2.09 7.47 2.30
N ASN A 112 2.34 6.35 1.62
CA ASN A 112 1.29 5.63 0.91
C ASN A 112 0.23 5.06 1.86
N LEU A 113 0.64 4.53 3.03
CA LEU A 113 -0.29 4.06 4.05
C LEU A 113 -1.14 5.20 4.62
N ALA A 114 -0.52 6.35 4.91
CA ALA A 114 -1.24 7.54 5.35
C ALA A 114 -2.26 8.01 4.30
N ASN A 115 -1.85 8.11 3.03
CA ASN A 115 -2.74 8.45 1.92
C ASN A 115 -3.89 7.45 1.77
N THR A 116 -3.60 6.16 1.95
CA THR A 116 -4.60 5.09 1.82
C THR A 116 -5.63 5.20 2.92
N LEU A 117 -5.20 5.48 4.14
CA LEU A 117 -6.08 5.61 5.29
C LEU A 117 -7.03 6.82 5.15
N MET A 118 -6.52 7.99 4.73
CA MET A 118 -7.35 9.18 4.42
C MET A 118 -8.21 9.03 3.15
N PHE A 119 -8.02 7.97 2.37
CA PHE A 119 -8.81 7.72 1.17
C PHE A 119 -10.01 6.81 1.46
N TYR A 120 -9.91 5.96 2.48
CA TYR A 120 -10.90 4.92 2.78
C TYR A 120 -11.68 5.17 4.08
N ASP A 121 -11.28 6.13 4.91
CA ASP A 121 -11.96 6.47 6.17
C ASP A 121 -13.38 7.00 5.94
N ASP A 122 -13.61 7.82 4.91
CA ASP A 122 -14.95 8.23 4.46
C ASP A 122 -15.85 7.01 4.19
N GLU A 123 -15.33 6.00 3.50
CA GLU A 123 -16.07 4.76 3.19
C GLU A 123 -16.42 3.97 4.46
N VAL A 124 -15.56 3.98 5.48
CA VAL A 124 -15.85 3.35 6.78
C VAL A 124 -16.88 4.16 7.55
N TYR A 125 -16.79 5.50 7.52
CA TYR A 125 -17.73 6.40 8.17
C TYR A 125 -19.17 6.19 7.67
N GLU A 126 -19.35 5.94 6.38
CA GLU A 126 -20.66 5.61 5.81
C GLU A 126 -21.20 4.23 6.22
N LYS A 127 -20.32 3.28 6.59
CA LYS A 127 -20.68 1.87 6.85
C LYS A 127 -20.81 1.52 8.32
N ASP A 128 -20.04 2.15 9.19
CA ASP A 128 -19.95 1.83 10.62
C ASP A 128 -20.34 3.03 11.48
N GLU A 129 -21.54 2.99 12.04
CA GLU A 129 -22.06 4.05 12.93
C GLU A 129 -21.19 4.28 14.18
N THR A 130 -20.34 3.30 14.55
CA THR A 130 -19.40 3.46 15.67
C THR A 130 -18.18 4.30 15.31
N PHE A 131 -17.90 4.47 14.01
CA PHE A 131 -16.85 5.36 13.54
C PHE A 131 -17.38 6.79 13.47
N THR A 132 -17.20 7.52 14.56
CA THR A 132 -17.73 8.90 14.64
C THR A 132 -16.91 9.88 13.82
N LEU A 133 -17.52 11.01 13.45
CA LEU A 133 -16.82 12.11 12.76
C LEU A 133 -15.62 12.65 13.56
N GLU A 134 -15.71 12.65 14.89
CA GLU A 134 -14.59 13.04 15.76
C GLU A 134 -13.41 12.08 15.61
N MET A 135 -13.67 10.78 15.57
CA MET A 135 -12.65 9.76 15.37
C MET A 135 -12.02 9.87 13.98
N MET A 136 -12.84 10.05 12.94
CA MET A 136 -12.36 10.25 11.57
C MET A 136 -11.40 11.45 11.48
N ASN A 137 -11.82 12.62 11.97
CA ASN A 137 -10.97 13.82 11.99
C ASN A 137 -9.66 13.63 12.78
N ALA A 138 -9.71 12.90 13.90
CA ALA A 138 -8.50 12.61 14.68
C ALA A 138 -7.53 11.73 13.90
N ILE A 139 -8.06 10.68 13.26
CA ILE A 139 -7.28 9.75 12.44
C ILE A 139 -6.68 10.45 11.21
N GLU A 140 -7.44 11.30 10.52
CA GLU A 140 -6.92 12.10 9.41
C GLU A 140 -5.78 13.02 9.90
N ALA A 141 -5.94 13.68 11.05
CA ALA A 141 -4.91 14.55 11.60
C ALA A 141 -3.61 13.77 11.92
N GLU A 142 -3.73 12.56 12.48
CA GLU A 142 -2.59 11.67 12.74
C GLU A 142 -1.93 11.21 11.43
N ALA A 143 -2.71 10.81 10.43
CA ALA A 143 -2.21 10.40 9.12
C ALA A 143 -1.50 11.56 8.39
N LEU A 144 -2.08 12.76 8.43
CA LEU A 144 -1.47 14.00 7.91
C LEU A 144 -0.16 14.31 8.61
N PHE A 145 -0.10 14.16 9.94
CA PHE A 145 1.14 14.33 10.69
C PHE A 145 2.21 13.34 10.24
N ILE A 146 1.88 12.06 10.11
CA ILE A 146 2.82 11.02 9.67
C ILE A 146 3.35 11.33 8.26
N ARG A 147 2.45 11.62 7.32
CA ARG A 147 2.83 12.00 5.93
C ARG A 147 3.74 13.22 5.92
N SER A 148 3.39 14.25 6.68
CA SER A 148 4.16 15.49 6.76
C SER A 148 5.53 15.27 7.40
N MET A 149 5.61 14.43 8.44
CA MET A 149 6.86 14.08 9.11
C MET A 149 7.79 13.30 8.17
N ALA A 150 7.24 12.34 7.41
CA ALA A 150 8.00 11.61 6.40
C ALA A 150 8.58 12.56 5.34
N TYR A 151 7.76 13.48 4.82
CA TYR A 151 8.22 14.50 3.87
C TYR A 151 9.26 15.45 4.46
N PHE A 152 9.08 15.87 5.71
CA PHE A 152 10.03 16.73 6.40
C PHE A 152 11.43 16.11 6.43
N TYR A 153 11.55 14.82 6.74
CA TYR A 153 12.85 14.14 6.72
C TYR A 153 13.37 13.89 5.31
N LEU A 154 12.51 13.50 4.36
CA LEU A 154 12.90 13.34 2.95
C LEU A 154 13.54 14.63 2.40
N VAL A 155 12.91 15.78 2.60
CA VAL A 155 13.44 17.08 2.14
C VAL A 155 14.74 17.45 2.85
N ARG A 156 14.89 17.16 4.14
CA ARG A 156 16.14 17.44 4.87
C ARG A 156 17.32 16.59 4.40
N LEU A 157 17.05 15.41 3.88
CA LEU A 157 18.06 14.45 3.45
C LEU A 157 18.41 14.61 1.97
N TRP A 158 17.41 14.81 1.10
CA TRP A 158 17.58 14.81 -0.36
C TRP A 158 17.18 16.11 -1.05
N LYS A 159 16.61 17.07 -0.32
CA LYS A 159 16.10 18.35 -0.83
C LYS A 159 14.90 18.21 -1.76
N ASP A 160 15.12 17.68 -2.95
CA ASP A 160 14.11 17.55 -4.00
C ASP A 160 13.58 16.11 -4.03
N VAL A 161 12.28 15.93 -3.76
CA VAL A 161 11.62 14.62 -3.70
C VAL A 161 10.21 14.69 -4.30
N PRO A 162 9.72 13.61 -4.95
CA PRO A 162 8.35 13.56 -5.48
C PRO A 162 7.25 13.76 -4.43
N LEU A 163 6.29 14.64 -4.73
CA LEU A 163 5.12 14.86 -3.87
C LEU A 163 3.95 13.96 -4.30
N VAL A 164 3.67 12.94 -3.49
CA VAL A 164 2.65 11.91 -3.71
C VAL A 164 1.58 12.05 -2.63
N LEU A 165 0.43 12.60 -3.02
CA LEU A 165 -0.69 12.86 -2.10
C LEU A 165 -1.81 11.82 -2.22
N GLU A 166 -1.82 11.08 -3.32
CA GLU A 166 -2.79 10.03 -3.60
C GLU A 166 -2.23 8.65 -3.24
N PRO A 167 -3.07 7.69 -2.84
CA PRO A 167 -2.64 6.33 -2.59
C PRO A 167 -2.48 5.51 -3.87
N SER A 168 -1.55 4.56 -3.85
CA SER A 168 -1.35 3.55 -4.89
C SER A 168 -2.36 2.41 -4.73
N VAL A 169 -3.62 2.67 -5.03
CA VAL A 169 -4.72 1.70 -4.87
C VAL A 169 -4.87 0.71 -6.02
N SER A 170 -4.31 0.99 -7.20
CA SER A 170 -4.39 0.11 -8.36
C SER A 170 -3.09 0.12 -9.17
N ASP A 171 -2.91 -0.93 -9.98
CA ASP A 171 -1.75 -1.06 -10.88
C ASP A 171 -1.73 -0.03 -12.02
N THR A 172 -2.80 0.76 -12.14
CA THR A 172 -2.91 1.85 -13.12
C THR A 172 -2.42 3.20 -12.58
N ALA A 173 -2.00 3.25 -11.31
CA ALA A 173 -1.49 4.47 -10.70
C ALA A 173 -0.26 4.98 -11.45
N ASN A 174 -0.16 6.30 -11.63
CA ASN A 174 1.03 6.90 -12.23
C ASN A 174 2.18 6.86 -11.23
N LEU A 175 3.12 5.94 -11.44
CA LEU A 175 4.32 5.78 -10.60
C LEU A 175 5.42 6.81 -10.92
N TYR A 176 5.28 7.57 -12.00
CA TYR A 176 6.24 8.58 -12.44
C TYR A 176 5.75 9.96 -12.02
N VAL A 177 5.89 10.24 -10.73
CA VAL A 177 5.62 11.56 -10.15
C VAL A 177 6.92 12.39 -10.25
N PRO A 178 6.86 13.60 -10.85
CA PRO A 178 8.04 14.43 -11.08
C PRO A 178 8.68 14.96 -9.79
#